data_AF-M3A4B0-F1
#
_entry.id   AF-M3A4B0-F1
#
_cell.length_a   1.000
_cell.length_b   1.000
_cell.length_c   1.000
_cell.angle_alpha   90.00
_cell.angle_beta   90.00
_cell.angle_gamma   90.00
#
_symmetry.space_group_name_H-M   'P 1'
#
loop_
_entity.id
_entity.type
_entity.pdbx_description
1 polymer ?
#
loop_
_entity_poly.entity_id
_entity_poly.type
_entity_poly.pdbx_seq_one_letter_code
_entity_poly.pdbx_strand_id
1 'polypeptide(L)'
;MSGKSGILLKLMSTAVLAVVGFAILSAVALSQLRQSMLKDRIGKVAALSQVAQGTIKSFHDRAKAGEFDENTAKAQAIETLRPLRYQGEEYFFVYTGDGTALMVPPRPEREGKNFIDAKDADGVPFIRKLIAAAQAGGGTTHYKFPKAGSDVPVPKLSYTLPFQPWGWTVGTGIYIDDIDAEFRATALEFAAIALGVVVVALILVASLARNIAAPLKNLADVAQRLARQDYSAEVEKTSRTDEIGTLVAAIAVLRDEAASAAEARTAQQEGYKAASTQRKQARLQLADDIESSIKRVTDVVVQAVGEMETAANIVSG
;
A
#
# COMPACT_ATOMS: atom_id res chain seq x y z
N MET A 1 -19.23 -7.16 -19.04
CA MET A 1 -19.35 -8.03 -17.84
C MET A 1 -18.66 -7.33 -16.68
N SER A 2 -19.41 -6.53 -15.92
CA SER A 2 -18.88 -5.77 -14.78
C SER A 2 -18.95 -6.66 -13.53
N GLY A 3 -17.80 -7.18 -13.11
CA GLY A 3 -17.69 -7.97 -11.89
C GLY A 3 -18.07 -7.11 -10.69
N LYS A 4 -19.16 -7.46 -10.00
CA LYS A 4 -19.54 -6.81 -8.75
C LYS A 4 -18.46 -7.06 -7.71
N SER A 5 -17.52 -6.14 -7.57
CA SER A 5 -16.48 -6.17 -6.54
C SER A 5 -17.13 -6.21 -5.16
N GLY A 6 -17.02 -7.35 -4.48
CA GLY A 6 -17.53 -7.53 -3.12
C GLY A 6 -16.87 -6.55 -2.14
N ILE A 7 -17.53 -6.32 -0.99
CA ILE A 7 -17.06 -5.39 0.05
C ILE A 7 -15.60 -5.66 0.43
N LEU A 8 -15.20 -6.93 0.50
CA LEU A 8 -13.83 -7.35 0.80
C LEU A 8 -12.80 -6.83 -0.21
N LEU A 9 -13.11 -6.85 -1.52
CA LEU A 9 -12.18 -6.37 -2.54
C LEU A 9 -11.95 -4.86 -2.40
N LYS A 10 -13.00 -4.10 -2.06
CA LYS A 10 -12.89 -2.66 -1.78
C LYS A 10 -12.02 -2.39 -0.55
N LEU A 11 -12.24 -3.13 0.55
CA LEU A 11 -11.41 -3.03 1.77
C LEU A 11 -9.94 -3.40 1.51
N MET A 12 -9.69 -4.44 0.71
CA MET A 12 -8.32 -4.80 0.34
C MET A 12 -7.69 -3.72 -0.53
N SER A 13 -8.44 -3.12 -1.47
CA SER A 13 -7.90 -2.07 -2.34
C SER A 13 -7.48 -0.81 -1.58
N THR A 14 -8.22 -0.40 -0.54
CA THR A 14 -7.83 0.75 0.29
C THR A 14 -6.62 0.45 1.17
N ALA A 15 -6.53 -0.77 1.72
CA ALA A 15 -5.36 -1.22 2.46
C ALA A 15 -4.10 -1.24 1.57
N VAL A 16 -4.19 -1.81 0.37
CA VAL A 16 -3.09 -1.82 -0.61
C VAL A 16 -2.68 -0.40 -0.99
N LEU A 17 -3.65 0.50 -1.23
CA LEU A 17 -3.35 1.89 -1.56
C LEU A 17 -2.57 2.59 -0.44
N ALA A 18 -2.94 2.37 0.83
CA ALA A 18 -2.24 2.93 1.98
C ALA A 18 -0.79 2.41 2.08
N VAL A 19 -0.59 1.10 1.88
CA VAL A 19 0.75 0.48 1.91
C VAL A 19 1.62 0.99 0.77
N VAL A 20 1.08 1.09 -0.45
CA VAL A 20 1.79 1.64 -1.61
C VAL A 20 2.14 3.12 -1.38
N GLY A 21 1.20 3.91 -0.86
CA GLY A 21 1.44 5.31 -0.51
C GLY A 21 2.58 5.47 0.51
N PHE A 22 2.58 4.65 1.56
CA PHE A 22 3.67 4.62 2.54
C PHE A 22 5.00 4.23 1.88
N ALA A 23 5.03 3.18 1.05
CA ALA A 23 6.24 2.75 0.36
C ALA A 23 6.84 3.86 -0.54
N ILE A 24 5.99 4.59 -1.27
CA ILE A 24 6.42 5.72 -2.10
C ILE A 24 7.00 6.83 -1.22
N LEU A 25 6.31 7.21 -0.13
CA LEU A 25 6.78 8.25 0.79
C LEU A 25 8.11 7.87 1.45
N SER A 26 8.26 6.63 1.90
CA SER A 26 9.50 6.10 2.46
C SER A 26 10.63 6.13 1.43
N ALA A 27 10.38 5.74 0.18
CA ALA A 27 11.38 5.79 -0.88
C ALA A 27 11.84 7.23 -1.18
N VAL A 28 10.89 8.18 -1.24
CA VAL A 28 11.20 9.61 -1.41
C VAL A 28 12.01 10.13 -0.23
N ALA A 29 11.59 9.83 1.00
CA ALA A 29 12.29 10.27 2.21
C ALA A 29 13.73 9.72 2.29
N LEU A 30 13.94 8.44 1.98
CA LEU A 30 15.27 7.82 1.94
C LEU A 30 16.15 8.43 0.84
N SER A 31 15.59 8.68 -0.34
CA SER A 31 16.31 9.37 -1.42
C SER A 31 16.71 10.79 -1.01
N GLN A 32 15.79 11.53 -0.38
CA GLN A 32 16.04 12.87 0.12
C GLN A 32 17.14 12.88 1.19
N LEU A 33 17.10 11.94 2.13
CA LEU A 33 18.12 11.78 3.18
C LEU A 33 19.51 11.56 2.57
N ARG A 34 19.64 10.61 1.64
CA ARG A 34 20.91 10.31 0.96
C ARG A 34 21.42 11.52 0.17
N GLN A 35 20.55 12.19 -0.57
CA GLN A 35 20.91 13.38 -1.34
C GLN A 35 21.35 14.53 -0.44
N SER A 36 20.67 14.74 0.69
CA SER A 36 21.05 15.77 1.67
C SER A 36 22.44 15.49 2.25
N MET A 37 22.69 14.27 2.72
CA MET A 37 23.99 13.88 3.26
C MET A 37 25.12 14.07 2.25
N LEU A 38 24.92 13.65 0.99
CA LEU A 38 25.91 13.85 -0.07
C LEU A 38 26.12 15.33 -0.37
N LYS A 39 25.05 16.11 -0.48
CA LYS A 39 25.13 17.55 -0.75
C LYS A 39 25.91 18.29 0.34
N ASP A 40 25.68 17.95 1.61
CA ASP A 40 26.41 18.52 2.74
C ASP A 40 27.90 18.17 2.70
N ARG A 41 28.23 16.91 2.38
CA ARG A 41 29.61 16.45 2.21
C ARG A 41 30.30 17.17 1.06
N ILE A 42 29.63 17.30 -0.10
CA ILE A 42 30.13 18.06 -1.26
C ILE A 42 30.42 19.51 -0.88
N GLY A 43 29.47 20.19 -0.23
CA GLY A 43 29.67 21.58 0.21
C GLY A 43 30.88 21.73 1.12
N LYS A 44 31.06 20.79 2.05
CA LYS A 44 32.19 20.77 2.99
C LYS A 44 33.53 20.57 2.28
N VAL A 45 33.67 19.57 1.42
CA VAL A 45 34.93 19.33 0.69
C VAL A 45 35.24 20.44 -0.31
N ALA A 46 34.22 21.07 -0.91
CA ALA A 46 34.41 22.21 -1.80
C ALA A 46 34.97 23.41 -1.04
N ALA A 47 34.36 23.81 0.08
CA ALA A 47 34.84 24.91 0.91
C ALA A 47 36.26 24.66 1.46
N LEU A 48 36.54 23.46 1.94
CA LEU A 48 37.89 23.11 2.43
C LEU A 48 38.93 23.09 1.29
N SER A 49 38.55 22.65 0.10
CA SER A 49 39.44 22.72 -1.07
C SER A 49 39.75 24.16 -1.46
N GLN A 50 38.78 25.08 -1.32
CA GLN A 50 39.01 26.52 -1.54
C GLN A 50 39.98 27.09 -0.50
N VAL A 51 39.90 26.67 0.77
CA VAL A 51 40.87 27.05 1.80
C VAL A 51 42.28 26.60 1.40
N ALA A 52 42.44 25.33 0.99
CA ALA A 52 43.74 24.82 0.56
C ALA A 52 44.29 25.55 -0.68
N GLN A 53 43.43 25.82 -1.68
CA GLN A 53 43.79 26.62 -2.84
C GLN A 53 44.20 28.06 -2.45
N GLY A 54 43.48 28.67 -1.50
CA GLY A 54 43.80 29.99 -0.95
C GLY A 54 45.14 30.03 -0.21
N THR A 55 45.45 29.00 0.58
CA THR A 55 46.77 28.83 1.22
C THR A 55 47.89 28.75 0.18
N ILE A 56 47.72 27.92 -0.85
CA ILE A 56 48.67 27.82 -1.98
C ILE A 56 48.85 29.17 -2.67
N LYS A 57 47.74 29.87 -2.96
CA LYS A 57 47.75 31.20 -3.57
C LYS A 57 48.52 32.20 -2.73
N SER A 58 48.35 32.20 -1.41
CA SER A 58 49.08 33.10 -0.50
C SER A 58 50.59 32.91 -0.59
N PHE A 59 51.09 31.66 -0.59
CA PHE A 59 52.52 31.39 -0.76
C PHE A 59 53.03 31.81 -2.14
N HIS A 60 52.27 31.55 -3.20
CA HIS A 60 52.60 32.02 -4.54
C HIS A 60 52.73 33.56 -4.61
N ASP A 61 51.78 34.29 -4.03
CA ASP A 61 51.76 35.75 -4.07
C ASP A 61 52.92 36.37 -3.28
N ARG A 62 53.26 35.77 -2.13
CA ARG A 62 54.43 36.17 -1.32
C ARG A 62 55.76 35.91 -2.03
N ALA A 63 55.86 34.81 -2.77
CA ALA A 63 57.01 34.53 -3.62
C ALA A 63 57.15 35.58 -4.74
N LYS A 64 56.04 35.95 -5.38
CA LYS A 64 56.02 37.04 -6.37
C LYS A 64 56.40 38.40 -5.79
N ALA A 65 56.11 38.63 -4.50
CA ALA A 65 56.53 39.83 -3.78
C ALA A 65 58.02 39.80 -3.36
N GLY A 66 58.74 38.70 -3.60
CA GLY A 66 60.16 38.57 -3.31
C GLY A 66 60.50 38.14 -1.88
N GLU A 67 59.52 37.66 -1.09
CA GLU A 67 59.80 37.14 0.26
C GLU A 67 60.68 35.88 0.23
N PHE A 68 60.56 35.06 -0.82
CA PHE A 68 61.34 33.86 -1.10
C PHE A 68 61.17 33.43 -2.56
N ASP A 69 62.01 32.51 -3.04
CA ASP A 69 61.89 31.95 -4.38
C ASP A 69 60.69 31.00 -4.53
N GLU A 70 60.31 30.71 -5.78
CA GLU A 70 59.13 29.90 -6.09
C GLU A 70 59.23 28.45 -5.58
N ASN A 71 60.43 27.85 -5.53
CA ASN A 71 60.58 26.48 -5.04
C ASN A 71 60.39 26.46 -3.51
N THR A 72 60.94 27.44 -2.81
CA THR A 72 60.69 27.64 -1.37
C THR A 72 59.20 27.85 -1.11
N ALA A 73 58.51 28.64 -1.93
CA ALA A 73 57.06 28.87 -1.82
C ALA A 73 56.24 27.57 -1.95
N LYS A 74 56.56 26.77 -2.98
CA LYS A 74 55.90 25.48 -3.22
C LYS A 74 56.11 24.52 -2.06
N ALA A 75 57.35 24.41 -1.56
CA ALA A 75 57.68 23.56 -0.42
C ALA A 75 56.93 23.99 0.84
N GLN A 76 56.91 25.29 1.16
CA GLN A 76 56.20 25.81 2.32
C GLN A 76 54.68 25.62 2.23
N ALA A 77 54.09 25.76 1.04
CA ALA A 77 52.66 25.50 0.84
C ALA A 77 52.31 24.03 1.14
N ILE A 78 53.12 23.09 0.62
CA ILE A 78 52.94 21.66 0.87
C ILE A 78 53.11 21.35 2.36
N GLU A 79 54.18 21.81 2.99
CA GLU A 79 54.43 21.56 4.42
C GLU A 79 53.39 22.21 5.33
N THR A 80 52.78 23.32 4.91
CA THR A 80 51.66 23.94 5.65
C THR A 80 50.39 23.10 5.56
N LEU A 81 50.08 22.52 4.40
CA LEU A 81 48.88 21.71 4.20
C LEU A 81 49.01 20.28 4.74
N ARG A 82 50.23 19.72 4.72
CA ARG A 82 50.53 18.32 5.07
C ARG A 82 50.00 17.88 6.45
N PRO A 83 50.16 18.64 7.54
CA PRO A 83 49.70 18.22 8.86
C PRO A 83 48.20 18.49 9.10
N LEU A 84 47.53 19.25 8.24
CA LEU A 84 46.15 19.64 8.47
C LEU A 84 45.23 18.42 8.39
N ARG A 85 44.41 18.27 9.43
CA ARG A 85 43.38 17.24 9.52
C ARG A 85 42.03 17.83 9.90
N TYR A 86 40.97 17.18 9.48
CA TYR A 86 39.61 17.53 9.89
C TYR A 86 38.75 16.25 9.99
N GLN A 87 37.68 16.30 10.78
CA GLN A 87 36.82 15.12 11.04
C GLN A 87 37.62 13.88 11.45
N GLY A 88 38.59 14.05 12.34
CA GLY A 88 39.56 13.02 12.70
C GLY A 88 40.73 13.02 11.73
N GLU A 89 40.68 12.17 10.71
CA GLU A 89 41.84 11.81 9.88
C GLU A 89 41.73 12.25 8.40
N GLU A 90 40.73 13.06 8.04
CA GLU A 90 40.62 13.55 6.66
C GLU A 90 41.72 14.55 6.34
N TYR A 91 42.18 14.57 5.10
CA TYR A 91 43.44 15.18 4.70
C TYR A 91 43.35 15.88 3.35
N PHE A 92 44.22 16.85 3.13
CA PHE A 92 44.42 17.49 1.82
C PHE A 92 45.40 16.69 0.98
N PHE A 93 45.25 16.76 -0.34
CA PHE A 93 46.18 16.18 -1.28
C PHE A 93 46.45 17.13 -2.44
N VAL A 94 47.62 16.98 -3.05
CA VAL A 94 48.05 17.77 -4.20
C VAL A 94 48.67 16.85 -5.25
N TYR A 95 48.22 17.00 -6.49
CA TYR A 95 48.81 16.40 -7.68
C TYR A 95 49.21 17.50 -8.66
N THR A 96 50.20 17.25 -9.50
CA THR A 96 50.42 18.02 -10.73
C THR A 96 49.36 17.68 -11.77
N GLY A 97 49.21 18.52 -12.80
CA GLY A 97 48.27 18.31 -13.90
C GLY A 97 48.56 17.07 -14.78
N ASP A 98 49.74 16.48 -14.68
CA ASP A 98 50.10 15.23 -15.37
C ASP A 98 49.86 13.97 -14.51
N GLY A 99 49.43 14.11 -13.25
CA GLY A 99 49.15 13.00 -12.34
C GLY A 99 50.28 12.61 -11.38
N THR A 100 51.36 13.40 -11.30
CA THR A 100 52.41 13.21 -10.29
C THR A 100 51.93 13.64 -8.91
N ALA A 101 52.06 12.76 -7.92
CA ALA A 101 51.67 13.04 -6.54
C ALA A 101 52.68 13.99 -5.88
N LEU A 102 52.23 15.15 -5.40
CA LEU A 102 53.07 16.10 -4.66
C LEU A 102 52.87 15.98 -3.15
N MET A 103 51.65 15.68 -2.72
CA MET A 103 51.32 15.51 -1.31
C MET A 103 50.14 14.54 -1.16
N VAL A 104 50.38 13.41 -0.51
CA VAL A 104 49.35 12.42 -0.18
C VAL A 104 49.65 11.86 1.21
N PRO A 105 49.30 12.58 2.31
CA PRO A 105 49.83 12.29 3.64
C PRO A 105 49.62 10.85 4.15
N PRO A 106 48.52 10.14 3.86
CA PRO A 106 48.38 8.74 4.27
C PRO A 106 49.21 7.73 3.48
N ARG A 107 49.77 8.15 2.34
CA ARG A 107 50.51 7.31 1.39
C ARG A 107 51.74 8.07 0.85
N PRO A 108 52.66 8.50 1.72
CA PRO A 108 53.83 9.30 1.32
C PRO A 108 54.72 8.56 0.31
N GLU A 109 54.69 7.22 0.26
CA GLU A 109 55.39 6.40 -0.72
C GLU A 109 54.92 6.60 -2.18
N ARG A 110 53.79 7.30 -2.37
CA ARG A 110 53.29 7.73 -3.68
C ARG A 110 53.91 9.06 -4.14
N GLU A 111 54.39 9.89 -3.23
CA GLU A 111 54.90 11.22 -3.57
C GLU A 111 56.10 11.12 -4.54
N GLY A 112 56.13 11.98 -5.56
CA GLY A 112 57.11 11.96 -6.64
C GLY A 112 56.85 10.98 -7.79
N LYS A 113 55.83 10.12 -7.69
CA LYS A 113 55.45 9.17 -8.75
C LYS A 113 54.19 9.61 -9.48
N ASN A 114 54.12 9.24 -10.76
CA ASN A 114 52.95 9.50 -11.59
C ASN A 114 51.92 8.37 -11.45
N PHE A 115 50.66 8.74 -11.19
CA PHE A 115 49.53 7.81 -11.02
C PHE A 115 48.37 8.11 -11.98
N ILE A 116 48.62 8.77 -13.11
CA ILE A 116 47.57 9.13 -14.07
C ILE A 116 46.77 7.91 -14.55
N ASP A 117 47.41 6.74 -14.66
CA ASP A 117 46.77 5.49 -15.08
C ASP A 117 46.27 4.61 -13.93
N ALA A 118 46.45 5.05 -12.69
CA ALA A 118 45.97 4.31 -11.53
C ALA A 118 44.44 4.25 -11.51
N LYS A 119 43.93 3.06 -11.24
CA LYS A 119 42.50 2.79 -11.05
C LYS A 119 42.23 2.40 -9.61
N ASP A 120 41.05 2.73 -9.12
CA ASP A 120 40.57 2.18 -7.86
C ASP A 120 40.10 0.72 -8.00
N ALA A 121 39.59 0.16 -6.91
CA ALA A 121 39.10 -1.22 -6.86
C ALA A 121 37.91 -1.50 -7.80
N ASP A 122 37.18 -0.47 -8.25
CA ASP A 122 36.06 -0.59 -9.19
C ASP A 122 36.47 -0.25 -10.63
N GLY A 123 37.77 -0.04 -10.89
CA GLY A 123 38.31 0.30 -12.20
C GLY A 123 38.20 1.78 -12.57
N VAL A 124 37.83 2.65 -11.63
CA VAL A 124 37.70 4.09 -11.87
C VAL A 124 39.07 4.74 -11.98
N PRO A 125 39.42 5.42 -13.10
CA PRO A 125 40.68 6.15 -13.25
C PRO A 125 40.63 7.47 -12.47
N PHE A 126 40.68 7.37 -11.14
CA PHE A 126 40.29 8.47 -10.25
C PHE A 126 41.24 9.68 -10.35
N ILE A 127 42.55 9.48 -10.59
CA ILE A 127 43.49 10.61 -10.78
C ILE A 127 43.15 11.44 -12.02
N ARG A 128 42.84 10.79 -13.15
CA ARG A 128 42.36 11.50 -14.37
C ARG A 128 41.09 12.27 -14.10
N LYS A 129 40.14 11.68 -13.36
CA LYS A 129 38.86 12.35 -13.02
C LYS A 129 39.07 13.55 -12.08
N LEU A 130 39.93 13.43 -11.07
CA LEU A 130 40.27 14.51 -10.14
C LEU A 130 40.90 15.70 -10.88
N ILE A 131 41.84 15.43 -11.79
CA ILE A 131 42.50 16.47 -12.60
C ILE A 131 41.50 17.09 -13.58
N ALA A 132 40.70 16.29 -14.28
CA ALA A 132 39.68 16.80 -15.21
C ALA A 132 38.64 17.69 -14.49
N ALA A 133 38.20 17.29 -13.29
CA ALA A 133 37.28 18.07 -12.47
C ALA A 133 37.90 19.41 -12.05
N ALA A 134 39.17 19.42 -11.65
CA ALA A 134 39.89 20.65 -11.34
C ALA A 134 40.03 21.54 -12.59
N GLN A 135 40.45 20.98 -13.72
CA GLN A 135 40.60 21.72 -14.98
C GLN A 135 39.29 22.34 -15.48
N ALA A 136 38.15 21.74 -15.16
CA ALA A 136 36.82 22.30 -15.44
C ALA A 136 36.41 23.47 -14.51
N GLY A 137 37.31 23.95 -13.64
CA GLY A 137 37.06 25.04 -12.69
C GLY A 137 36.65 24.56 -11.30
N GLY A 138 36.55 23.25 -11.09
CA GLY A 138 36.22 22.63 -9.83
C GLY A 138 35.13 21.58 -9.95
N GLY A 139 35.28 20.46 -9.25
CA GLY A 139 34.28 19.41 -9.33
C GLY A 139 34.49 18.27 -8.36
N THR A 140 33.48 17.39 -8.30
CA THR A 140 33.50 16.21 -7.43
C THR A 140 34.02 14.98 -8.17
N THR A 141 34.69 14.09 -7.45
CA THR A 141 35.05 12.75 -7.94
C THR A 141 34.72 11.72 -6.86
N HIS A 142 33.98 10.67 -7.26
CA HIS A 142 33.66 9.52 -6.41
C HIS A 142 34.55 8.34 -6.84
N TYR A 143 35.22 7.71 -5.87
CA TYR A 143 36.15 6.61 -6.08
C TYR A 143 36.38 5.87 -4.77
N LYS A 144 37.03 4.71 -4.80
CA LYS A 144 37.46 4.00 -3.59
C LYS A 144 38.92 4.28 -3.28
N PHE A 145 39.22 4.55 -2.01
CA PHE A 145 40.59 4.72 -1.54
C PHE A 145 40.75 4.15 -0.13
N PRO A 146 41.88 3.55 0.24
CA PRO A 146 42.09 3.08 1.60
C PRO A 146 42.29 4.23 2.60
N LYS A 147 41.72 4.08 3.80
CA LYS A 147 41.99 4.98 4.94
C LYS A 147 43.45 4.85 5.39
N ALA A 148 43.96 5.83 6.14
CA ALA A 148 45.29 5.75 6.74
C ALA A 148 45.40 4.49 7.62
N GLY A 149 46.50 3.74 7.49
CA GLY A 149 46.70 2.50 8.26
C GLY A 149 45.89 1.28 7.81
N SER A 150 45.17 1.36 6.68
CA SER A 150 44.43 0.25 6.09
C SER A 150 44.71 0.14 4.59
N ASP A 151 44.64 -1.08 4.06
CA ASP A 151 44.66 -1.37 2.62
C ASP A 151 43.26 -1.65 2.06
N VAL A 152 42.23 -1.69 2.91
CA VAL A 152 40.84 -1.93 2.48
C VAL A 152 40.30 -0.67 1.80
N PRO A 153 39.99 -0.71 0.48
CA PRO A 153 39.45 0.44 -0.22
C PRO A 153 38.01 0.72 0.22
N VAL A 154 37.71 1.96 0.58
CA VAL A 154 36.37 2.40 0.98
C VAL A 154 35.91 3.59 0.12
N PRO A 155 34.59 3.78 -0.08
CA PRO A 155 34.06 4.90 -0.85
C PRO A 155 34.53 6.25 -0.32
N LYS A 156 35.03 7.08 -1.23
CA LYS A 156 35.53 8.43 -0.98
C LYS A 156 34.95 9.41 -1.98
N LEU A 157 34.52 10.55 -1.47
CA LEU A 157 34.06 11.70 -2.23
C LEU A 157 35.09 12.81 -2.08
N SER A 158 35.70 13.23 -3.18
CA SER A 158 36.62 14.37 -3.20
C SER A 158 36.08 15.53 -4.02
N TYR A 159 36.53 16.73 -3.68
CA TYR A 159 36.42 17.91 -4.53
C TYR A 159 37.81 18.43 -4.83
N THR A 160 38.06 18.83 -6.07
CA THR A 160 39.35 19.33 -6.51
C THR A 160 39.22 20.66 -7.25
N LEU A 161 40.22 21.50 -7.09
CA LEU A 161 40.35 22.80 -7.72
C LEU A 161 41.70 22.92 -8.42
N PRO A 162 41.77 23.69 -9.51
CA PRO A 162 43.02 23.97 -10.19
C PRO A 162 43.77 25.10 -9.48
N PHE A 163 45.08 25.02 -9.39
CA PHE A 163 45.94 26.16 -9.14
C PHE A 163 46.86 26.34 -10.34
N GLN A 164 46.36 27.11 -11.32
CA GLN A 164 46.97 27.28 -12.64
C GLN A 164 48.43 27.77 -12.61
N PRO A 165 48.85 28.73 -11.75
CA PRO A 165 50.24 29.22 -11.78
C PRO A 165 51.30 28.14 -11.60
N TRP A 166 50.98 27.07 -10.86
CA TRP A 166 51.90 25.94 -10.67
C TRP A 166 51.46 24.67 -11.40
N GLY A 167 50.36 24.71 -12.14
CA GLY A 167 49.79 23.51 -12.78
C GLY A 167 49.37 22.45 -11.76
N TRP A 168 48.94 22.86 -10.56
CA TRP A 168 48.56 21.94 -9.49
C TRP A 168 47.06 21.68 -9.49
N THR A 169 46.70 20.48 -9.08
CA THR A 169 45.37 20.06 -8.68
C THR A 169 45.40 19.85 -7.18
N VAL A 170 44.68 20.71 -6.44
CA VAL A 170 44.56 20.63 -4.99
C VAL A 170 43.15 20.22 -4.63
N GLY A 171 43.01 19.40 -3.59
CA GLY A 171 41.69 19.08 -3.09
C GLY A 171 41.73 18.36 -1.77
N THR A 172 40.53 17.97 -1.35
CA THR A 172 40.35 17.09 -0.21
C THR A 172 39.17 16.17 -0.46
N GLY A 173 38.96 15.21 0.43
CA GLY A 173 37.82 14.31 0.37
C GLY A 173 37.36 13.87 1.73
N ILE A 174 36.19 13.25 1.74
CA ILE A 174 35.60 12.60 2.91
C ILE A 174 35.21 11.19 2.51
N TYR A 175 35.49 10.22 3.38
CA TYR A 175 34.97 8.86 3.22
C TYR A 175 33.45 8.85 3.50
N ILE A 176 32.69 8.18 2.63
CA ILE A 176 31.22 8.19 2.65
C ILE A 176 30.63 6.81 3.00
N ASP A 177 31.43 5.93 3.59
CA ASP A 177 30.99 4.61 4.07
C ASP A 177 29.96 4.73 5.20
N ASP A 178 29.98 5.82 5.95
CA ASP A 178 29.00 6.18 6.97
C ASP A 178 27.62 6.46 6.37
N ILE A 179 27.53 7.14 5.22
CA ILE A 179 26.26 7.43 4.52
C ILE A 179 25.56 6.13 4.14
N ASP A 180 26.29 5.15 3.63
CA ASP A 180 25.72 3.85 3.24
C ASP A 180 25.29 3.03 4.46
N ALA A 181 25.99 3.16 5.59
CA ALA A 181 25.58 2.53 6.85
C ALA A 181 24.29 3.18 7.40
N GLU A 182 24.25 4.51 7.49
CA GLU A 182 23.09 5.27 7.97
C GLU A 182 21.86 5.01 7.09
N PHE A 183 22.02 5.08 5.76
CA PHE A 183 20.95 4.80 4.82
C PHE A 183 20.35 3.40 5.02
N ARG A 184 21.17 2.37 5.25
CA ARG A 184 20.70 1.01 5.50
C ARG A 184 19.96 0.91 6.82
N ALA A 185 20.46 1.56 7.87
CA ALA A 185 19.81 1.58 9.19
C ALA A 185 18.41 2.22 9.09
N THR A 186 18.30 3.42 8.51
CA THR A 186 17.02 4.10 8.32
C THR A 186 16.08 3.32 7.39
N ALA A 187 16.60 2.68 6.34
CA ALA A 187 15.79 1.86 5.45
C ALA A 187 15.20 0.63 6.16
N LEU A 188 15.95 -0.01 7.06
CA LEU A 188 15.45 -1.11 7.89
C LEU A 188 14.37 -0.64 8.87
N GLU A 189 14.54 0.54 9.47
CA GLU A 189 13.53 1.14 10.34
C GLU A 189 12.22 1.41 9.58
N PHE A 190 12.29 2.01 8.40
CA PHE A 190 11.12 2.22 7.55
C PHE A 190 10.48 0.91 7.07
N ALA A 191 11.29 -0.13 6.79
CA ALA A 191 10.76 -1.45 6.46
C ALA A 191 10.03 -2.09 7.65
N ALA A 192 10.54 -1.94 8.87
CA ALA A 192 9.88 -2.42 10.08
C ALA A 192 8.55 -1.69 10.32
N ILE A 193 8.52 -0.36 10.14
CA ILE A 193 7.29 0.43 10.23
C ILE A 193 6.30 0.02 9.13
N ALA A 194 6.76 -0.16 7.88
CA ALA A 194 5.92 -0.63 6.78
C ALA A 194 5.28 -1.99 7.10
N LEU A 195 6.06 -2.92 7.64
CA LEU A 195 5.55 -4.23 8.07
C LEU A 195 4.49 -4.08 9.15
N GLY A 196 4.72 -3.21 10.15
CA GLY A 196 3.72 -2.89 11.17
C GLY A 196 2.42 -2.34 10.58
N VAL A 197 2.51 -1.41 9.63
CA VAL A 197 1.34 -0.87 8.90
C VAL A 197 0.59 -1.96 8.14
N VAL A 198 1.30 -2.86 7.46
CA VAL A 198 0.70 -4.00 6.75
C VAL A 198 -0.04 -4.92 7.73
N VAL A 199 0.58 -5.27 8.85
CA VAL A 199 -0.05 -6.13 9.88
C VAL A 199 -1.32 -5.48 10.44
N VAL A 200 -1.26 -4.19 10.80
CA VAL A 200 -2.43 -3.45 11.29
C VAL A 200 -3.53 -3.39 10.22
N ALA A 201 -3.17 -3.13 8.96
CA ALA A 201 -4.12 -3.10 7.85
C ALA A 201 -4.80 -4.47 7.65
N LEU A 202 -4.04 -5.57 7.71
CA LEU A 202 -4.60 -6.93 7.62
C LEU A 202 -5.53 -7.26 8.78
N ILE A 203 -5.17 -6.87 10.01
CA ILE A 203 -6.03 -7.04 11.20
C ILE A 203 -7.34 -6.26 11.03
N LEU A 204 -7.27 -5.01 10.56
CA LEU A 204 -8.45 -4.18 10.31
C LEU A 204 -9.33 -4.79 9.22
N VAL A 205 -8.75 -5.22 8.09
CA VAL A 205 -9.51 -5.90 7.03
C VAL A 205 -10.17 -7.17 7.55
N ALA A 206 -9.44 -8.02 8.30
CA ALA A 206 -9.99 -9.24 8.87
C ALA A 206 -11.14 -8.96 9.85
N SER A 207 -10.99 -7.93 10.70
CA SER A 207 -12.03 -7.49 11.64
C SER A 207 -13.28 -7.00 10.89
N LEU A 208 -13.13 -6.13 9.89
CA LEU A 208 -14.26 -5.63 9.09
C LEU A 208 -14.91 -6.74 8.26
N ALA A 209 -14.12 -7.66 7.72
CA ALA A 209 -14.64 -8.81 6.97
C ALA A 209 -15.52 -9.70 7.86
N ARG A 210 -15.06 -9.99 9.09
CA ARG A 210 -15.77 -10.84 10.06
C ARG A 210 -16.97 -10.13 10.67
N ASN A 211 -16.82 -8.87 11.06
CA ASN A 211 -17.81 -8.16 11.87
C ASN A 211 -18.85 -7.39 11.03
N ILE A 212 -18.56 -7.10 9.76
CA ILE A 212 -19.46 -6.32 8.89
C ILE A 212 -19.80 -7.09 7.61
N ALA A 213 -18.78 -7.46 6.82
CA ALA A 213 -19.02 -7.98 5.47
C ALA A 213 -19.73 -9.34 5.48
N ALA A 214 -19.34 -10.26 6.37
CA ALA A 214 -19.97 -11.58 6.48
C ALA A 214 -21.44 -11.50 6.97
N PRO A 215 -21.79 -10.79 8.06
CA PRO A 215 -23.18 -10.61 8.47
C PRO A 215 -24.06 -9.95 7.41
N LEU A 216 -23.56 -8.90 6.73
CA LEU A 216 -24.31 -8.25 5.65
C LEU A 216 -24.56 -9.19 4.47
N LYS A 217 -23.58 -10.05 4.13
CA LYS A 217 -23.76 -11.08 3.10
C LYS A 217 -24.85 -12.07 3.51
N ASN A 218 -24.82 -12.56 4.74
CA ASN A 218 -25.84 -13.48 5.25
C ASN A 218 -27.24 -12.86 5.21
N LEU A 219 -27.38 -11.60 5.64
CA LEU A 219 -28.66 -10.88 5.59
C LEU A 219 -29.15 -10.65 4.16
N ALA A 220 -28.25 -10.33 3.23
CA ALA A 220 -28.58 -10.21 1.81
C ALA A 220 -29.07 -11.56 1.24
N ASP A 221 -28.44 -12.67 1.62
CA ASP A 221 -28.84 -14.01 1.19
C ASP A 221 -30.22 -14.39 1.75
N VAL A 222 -30.50 -14.11 3.04
CA VAL A 222 -31.84 -14.31 3.65
C VAL A 222 -32.89 -13.48 2.92
N ALA A 223 -32.64 -12.20 2.69
CA ALA A 223 -33.59 -11.33 1.99
C ALA A 223 -33.87 -11.83 0.56
N GLN A 224 -32.87 -12.35 -0.14
CA GLN A 224 -33.06 -12.96 -1.46
C GLN A 224 -33.91 -14.24 -1.41
N ARG A 225 -33.76 -15.08 -0.37
CA ARG A 225 -34.59 -16.28 -0.18
C ARG A 225 -36.05 -15.93 0.12
N LEU A 226 -36.28 -14.94 0.98
CA LEU A 226 -37.62 -14.40 1.27
C LEU A 226 -38.32 -13.89 0.00
N ALA A 227 -37.60 -13.17 -0.86
CA ALA A 227 -38.13 -12.68 -2.13
C ALA A 227 -38.54 -13.82 -3.08
N ARG A 228 -37.94 -15.00 -2.93
CA ARG A 228 -38.26 -16.22 -3.68
C ARG A 228 -39.30 -17.10 -2.95
N GLN A 229 -39.98 -16.55 -1.95
CA GLN A 229 -40.97 -17.25 -1.12
C GLN A 229 -40.40 -18.45 -0.34
N ASP A 230 -39.08 -18.50 -0.14
CA ASP A 230 -38.44 -19.46 0.74
C ASP A 230 -38.32 -18.86 2.15
N TYR A 231 -39.31 -19.19 2.99
CA TYR A 231 -39.40 -18.71 4.37
C TYR A 231 -38.66 -19.60 5.38
N SER A 232 -37.99 -20.66 4.92
CA SER A 232 -37.28 -21.61 5.80
C SER A 232 -35.93 -21.09 6.32
N ALA A 233 -35.54 -19.88 5.93
CA ALA A 233 -34.26 -19.31 6.33
C ALA A 233 -34.23 -19.00 7.84
N GLU A 234 -33.34 -19.65 8.58
CA GLU A 234 -33.07 -19.26 9.96
C GLU A 234 -32.30 -17.94 9.98
N VAL A 235 -32.90 -16.92 10.56
CA VAL A 235 -32.22 -15.68 10.95
C VAL A 235 -31.64 -15.93 12.34
N GLU A 236 -30.32 -16.01 12.41
CA GLU A 236 -29.60 -16.27 13.66
C GLU A 236 -29.95 -15.18 14.69
N LYS A 237 -30.47 -15.58 15.85
CA LYS A 237 -30.76 -14.66 16.95
C LYS A 237 -29.45 -14.11 17.48
N THR A 238 -29.18 -12.85 17.18
CA THR A 238 -27.93 -12.19 17.56
C THR A 238 -28.11 -11.38 18.84
N SER A 239 -27.08 -11.35 19.69
CA SER A 239 -26.98 -10.45 20.84
C SER A 239 -26.29 -9.11 20.49
N ARG A 240 -26.07 -8.84 19.20
CA ARG A 240 -25.44 -7.60 18.73
C ARG A 240 -26.35 -6.40 19.01
N THR A 241 -25.74 -5.31 19.45
CA THR A 241 -26.40 -4.04 19.78
C THR A 241 -26.06 -2.92 18.80
N ASP A 242 -25.36 -3.22 17.71
CA ASP A 242 -25.00 -2.27 16.65
C ASP A 242 -26.05 -2.25 15.52
N GLU A 243 -25.81 -1.44 14.49
CA GLU A 243 -26.71 -1.29 13.34
C GLU A 243 -26.96 -2.61 12.62
N ILE A 244 -25.98 -3.52 12.62
CA ILE A 244 -26.15 -4.87 12.07
C ILE A 244 -27.13 -5.67 12.93
N GLY A 245 -27.04 -5.61 14.25
CA GLY A 245 -28.01 -6.23 15.16
C GLY A 245 -29.44 -5.76 14.91
N THR A 246 -29.63 -4.45 14.75
CA THR A 246 -30.93 -3.85 14.40
C THR A 246 -31.45 -4.39 13.07
N LEU A 247 -30.60 -4.52 12.04
CA LEU A 247 -30.97 -5.09 10.74
C LEU A 247 -31.33 -6.57 10.83
N VAL A 248 -30.59 -7.36 11.61
CA VAL A 248 -30.90 -8.78 11.87
C VAL A 248 -32.30 -8.91 12.49
N ALA A 249 -32.59 -8.12 13.52
CA ALA A 249 -33.89 -8.13 14.19
C ALA A 249 -35.03 -7.73 13.24
N ALA A 250 -34.85 -6.68 12.45
CA ALA A 250 -35.84 -6.25 11.46
C ALA A 250 -36.12 -7.32 10.39
N ILE A 251 -35.07 -7.98 9.87
CA ILE A 251 -35.21 -9.07 8.89
C ILE A 251 -35.87 -10.30 9.52
N ALA A 252 -35.60 -10.60 10.79
CA ALA A 252 -36.27 -11.69 11.51
C ALA A 252 -37.79 -11.47 11.60
N VAL A 253 -38.22 -10.28 12.00
CA VAL A 253 -39.65 -9.91 12.06
C VAL A 253 -40.30 -10.04 10.67
N LEU A 254 -39.64 -9.51 9.63
CA LEU A 254 -40.15 -9.60 8.26
C LEU A 254 -40.30 -11.04 7.76
N ARG A 255 -39.35 -11.93 8.09
CA ARG A 255 -39.47 -13.36 7.77
C ARG A 255 -40.67 -13.97 8.47
N ASP A 256 -40.82 -13.73 9.78
CA ASP A 256 -41.86 -14.35 10.61
C ASP A 256 -43.26 -13.93 10.16
N GLU A 257 -43.44 -12.65 9.84
CA GLU A 257 -44.67 -12.12 9.25
C GLU A 257 -44.94 -12.73 7.87
N ALA A 258 -43.92 -12.82 7.01
CA ALA A 258 -44.07 -13.39 5.67
C ALA A 258 -44.42 -14.89 5.69
N ALA A 259 -43.81 -15.65 6.60
CA ALA A 259 -44.11 -17.07 6.81
C ALA A 259 -45.55 -17.26 7.28
N SER A 260 -45.95 -16.52 8.32
CA SER A 260 -47.32 -16.57 8.88
C SER A 260 -48.37 -16.17 7.84
N ALA A 261 -48.09 -15.14 7.04
CA ALA A 261 -48.97 -14.72 5.95
C ALA A 261 -49.07 -15.77 4.84
N ALA A 262 -47.99 -16.50 4.54
CA ALA A 262 -48.01 -17.58 3.57
C ALA A 262 -48.83 -18.79 4.07
N GLU A 263 -48.66 -19.19 5.32
CA GLU A 263 -49.45 -20.25 5.95
C GLU A 263 -50.95 -19.91 5.99
N ALA A 264 -51.30 -18.67 6.40
CA ALA A 264 -52.68 -18.21 6.42
C ALA A 264 -53.32 -18.22 5.02
N ARG A 265 -52.57 -17.86 3.97
CA ARG A 265 -53.04 -17.95 2.58
C ARG A 265 -53.29 -19.39 2.15
N THR A 266 -52.40 -20.32 2.50
CA THR A 266 -52.58 -21.74 2.20
C THR A 266 -53.80 -22.33 2.91
N ALA A 267 -53.94 -22.07 4.22
CA ALA A 267 -55.10 -22.51 5.00
C ALA A 267 -56.41 -21.93 4.46
N GLN A 268 -56.41 -20.66 4.05
CA GLN A 268 -57.57 -20.02 3.43
C GLN A 268 -57.93 -20.67 2.09
N GLN A 269 -56.94 -21.01 1.26
CA GLN A 269 -57.16 -21.70 -0.01
C GLN A 269 -57.71 -23.11 0.19
N GLU A 270 -57.22 -23.85 1.18
CA GLU A 270 -57.74 -25.17 1.55
C GLU A 270 -59.16 -25.10 2.09
N GLY A 271 -59.44 -24.16 3.00
CA GLY A 271 -60.77 -23.89 3.51
C GLY A 271 -61.76 -23.50 2.41
N TYR A 272 -61.33 -22.68 1.45
CA TYR A 272 -62.14 -22.33 0.28
C TYR A 272 -62.44 -23.56 -0.60
N LYS A 273 -61.44 -24.42 -0.86
CA LYS A 273 -61.63 -25.68 -1.61
C LYS A 273 -62.57 -26.65 -0.88
N ALA A 274 -62.42 -26.81 0.43
CA ALA A 274 -63.27 -27.65 1.26
C ALA A 274 -64.71 -27.13 1.28
N ALA A 275 -64.90 -25.83 1.50
CA ALA A 275 -66.22 -25.18 1.48
C ALA A 275 -66.88 -25.27 0.09
N SER A 276 -66.12 -25.12 -1.00
CA SER A 276 -66.62 -25.32 -2.36
C SER A 276 -67.09 -26.77 -2.58
N THR A 277 -66.32 -27.74 -2.09
CA THR A 277 -66.67 -29.17 -2.16
C THR A 277 -67.93 -29.48 -1.36
N GLN A 278 -68.03 -28.97 -0.13
CA GLN A 278 -69.21 -29.13 0.71
C GLN A 278 -70.45 -28.47 0.09
N ARG A 279 -70.32 -27.26 -0.47
CA ARG A 279 -71.41 -26.59 -1.20
C ARG A 279 -71.86 -27.39 -2.40
N LYS A 280 -70.94 -28.03 -3.12
CA LYS A 280 -71.28 -28.93 -4.24
C LYS A 280 -72.07 -30.15 -3.76
N GLN A 281 -71.65 -30.78 -2.67
CA GLN A 281 -72.38 -31.92 -2.07
C GLN A 281 -73.77 -31.53 -1.56
N ALA A 282 -73.90 -30.42 -0.82
CA ALA A 282 -75.18 -29.92 -0.34
C ALA A 282 -76.15 -29.61 -1.49
N ARG A 283 -75.63 -29.07 -2.62
CA ARG A 283 -76.42 -28.85 -3.82
C ARG A 283 -76.92 -30.15 -4.45
N LEU A 284 -76.11 -31.20 -4.45
CA LEU A 284 -76.53 -32.53 -4.93
C LEU A 284 -77.60 -33.14 -4.03
N GLN A 285 -77.43 -33.09 -2.71
CA GLN A 285 -78.44 -33.57 -1.76
C GLN A 285 -79.77 -32.81 -1.91
N LEU A 286 -79.73 -31.50 -2.07
CA LEU A 286 -80.93 -30.70 -2.33
C LEU A 286 -81.63 -31.12 -3.62
N ALA A 287 -80.87 -31.43 -4.67
CA ALA A 287 -81.45 -31.94 -5.92
C ALA A 287 -82.16 -33.29 -5.71
N ASP A 288 -81.55 -34.20 -4.95
CA ASP A 288 -82.15 -35.50 -4.59
C ASP A 288 -83.40 -35.34 -3.70
N ASP A 289 -83.38 -34.41 -2.75
CA ASP A 289 -84.52 -34.09 -1.88
C ASP A 289 -85.69 -33.47 -2.65
N ILE A 290 -85.39 -32.60 -3.63
CA ILE A 290 -86.39 -32.07 -4.56
C ILE A 290 -86.98 -33.22 -5.40
N GLU A 291 -86.14 -34.12 -5.93
CA GLU A 291 -86.62 -35.28 -6.70
C GLU A 291 -87.55 -36.17 -5.85
N SER A 292 -87.15 -36.49 -4.61
CA SER A 292 -87.96 -37.32 -3.72
C SER A 292 -89.26 -36.62 -3.29
N SER A 293 -89.24 -35.30 -3.13
CA SER A 293 -90.44 -34.52 -2.80
C SER A 293 -91.39 -34.43 -3.98
N ILE A 294 -90.89 -34.28 -5.20
CA ILE A 294 -91.70 -34.34 -6.43
C ILE A 294 -92.35 -35.73 -6.54
N LYS A 295 -91.61 -36.82 -6.29
CA LYS A 295 -92.18 -38.18 -6.26
C LYS A 295 -93.31 -38.28 -5.24
N ARG A 296 -93.09 -37.84 -3.99
CA ARG A 296 -94.13 -37.85 -2.95
C ARG A 296 -95.36 -37.01 -3.31
N VAL A 297 -95.16 -35.81 -3.86
CA VAL A 297 -96.28 -34.97 -4.31
C VAL A 297 -97.02 -35.65 -5.46
N THR A 298 -96.30 -36.29 -6.37
CA THR A 298 -96.90 -37.04 -7.48
C THR A 298 -97.68 -38.24 -6.95
N ASP A 299 -97.15 -38.99 -5.98
CA ASP A 299 -97.85 -40.10 -5.32
C ASP A 299 -99.13 -39.63 -4.61
N VAL A 300 -99.07 -38.49 -3.89
CA VAL A 300 -100.25 -37.89 -3.24
C VAL A 300 -101.25 -37.38 -4.28
N VAL A 301 -100.81 -36.77 -5.38
CA VAL A 301 -101.68 -36.33 -6.46
C VAL A 301 -102.32 -37.54 -7.16
N VAL A 302 -101.56 -38.59 -7.45
CA VAL A 302 -102.07 -39.86 -8.01
C VAL A 302 -103.09 -40.49 -7.06
N GLN A 303 -102.81 -40.48 -5.76
CA GLN A 303 -103.75 -40.97 -4.74
C GLN A 303 -105.02 -40.12 -4.68
N ALA A 304 -104.91 -38.79 -4.66
CA ALA A 304 -106.05 -37.87 -4.63
C ALA A 304 -106.89 -37.94 -5.91
N VAL A 305 -106.25 -38.12 -7.07
CA VAL A 305 -106.94 -38.38 -8.35
C VAL A 305 -107.67 -39.72 -8.31
N GLY A 306 -107.05 -40.77 -7.77
CA GLY A 306 -107.71 -42.07 -7.58
C GLY A 306 -108.90 -42.01 -6.61
N GLU A 307 -108.78 -41.26 -5.51
CA GLU A 307 -109.88 -41.01 -4.57
C GLU A 307 -110.99 -40.17 -5.21
N MET A 308 -110.66 -39.17 -6.04
CA MET A 308 -111.62 -38.41 -6.84
C MET A 308 -112.33 -39.27 -7.91
N GLU A 309 -111.62 -40.17 -8.59
CA GLU A 309 -112.21 -41.11 -9.54
C GLU A 309 -113.18 -42.08 -8.82
N THR A 310 -112.82 -42.51 -7.62
CA THR A 310 -113.68 -43.34 -6.76
C THR A 310 -114.92 -42.56 -6.29
N ALA A 311 -114.76 -41.31 -5.86
CA ALA A 311 -115.88 -40.45 -5.45
C ALA A 311 -116.80 -40.08 -6.62
N ALA A 312 -116.26 -39.83 -7.81
CA ALA A 312 -117.03 -39.57 -9.02
C ALA A 312 -117.85 -40.79 -9.45
N ASN A 313 -117.30 -42.02 -9.30
CA ASN A 313 -118.04 -43.25 -9.56
C ASN A 313 -119.16 -43.52 -8.53
N ILE A 314 -119.01 -43.07 -7.28
CA ILE A 314 -120.04 -43.19 -6.23
C ILE A 314 -121.19 -42.19 -6.42
N VAL A 315 -120.94 -41.02 -7.00
CA VAL A 315 -121.97 -40.00 -7.27
C VAL A 315 -122.73 -40.25 -8.60
N SER A 316 -122.28 -41.21 -9.40
CA SER A 316 -122.83 -41.51 -10.74
C SER A 316 -123.67 -42.80 -10.81
N GLY A 317 -123.93 -43.47 -9.68
CA GLY A 317 -124.76 -44.69 -9.58
C GLY A 317 -125.91 -44.52 -8.60
#